data_AF-A0A8W8JGW5-F1
#
_entry.id   AF-A0A8W8JGW5-F1
#
_cell.length_a   1.000
_cell.length_b   1.000
_cell.length_c   1.000
_cell.angle_alpha   90.00
_cell.angle_beta   90.00
_cell.angle_gamma   90.00
#
_symmetry.space_group_name_H-M   'P 1'
#
loop_
_entity.id
_entity.type
_entity.pdbx_description
1 polymer ?
#
loop_
_entity_poly.entity_id
_entity_poly.type
_entity_poly.pdbx_seq_one_letter_code
_entity_poly.pdbx_strand_id
1 'polypeptide(L)'
;MLRHVSECIPGHFGPICNNTCRYPTYGKECQLKCLCHVTDCSYAFGCRRKDCPPGFQGPYCNRKCRHPNYGIKCQSKCMCEEQHCNHITGCLIKNTTDYKYVRNDSKKEDRPHLTLGITGDSSASIILEKGVPLNCSTMRPYDTLISSELKTMVTSLCVLIVAFLLIMWIYHKLNTRQQETFHWVRC
;
A
#
# COMPACT_ATOMS: atom_id res chain seq x y z
N MET A 1 11.56 -40.02 31.43
CA MET A 1 12.18 -38.78 30.92
C MET A 1 11.18 -38.06 30.05
N LEU A 2 10.83 -36.81 30.38
CA LEU A 2 9.98 -35.98 29.51
C LEU A 2 10.84 -35.42 28.39
N ARG A 3 10.43 -35.62 27.12
CA ARG A 3 11.16 -35.10 25.96
C ARG A 3 11.08 -33.58 25.95
N HIS A 4 12.24 -32.93 26.03
CA HIS A 4 12.35 -31.49 25.88
C HIS A 4 12.05 -31.08 24.43
N VAL A 5 11.15 -30.12 24.24
CA VAL A 5 10.78 -29.58 22.93
C VAL A 5 11.55 -28.29 22.72
N SER A 6 12.40 -28.26 21.69
CA SER A 6 13.29 -27.12 21.39
C SER A 6 12.58 -25.92 20.78
N GLU A 7 11.40 -26.12 20.18
CA GLU A 7 10.65 -25.03 19.56
C GLU A 7 9.14 -25.23 19.75
N CYS A 8 8.52 -24.28 20.45
CA CYS A 8 7.06 -24.26 20.65
C CYS A 8 6.37 -23.48 19.54
N ILE A 9 5.13 -23.89 19.23
CA ILE A 9 4.24 -23.08 18.41
C ILE A 9 4.00 -21.71 19.07
N PRO A 10 3.76 -20.64 18.29
CA PRO A 10 3.47 -19.32 18.83
C PRO A 10 2.34 -19.37 19.85
N GLY A 11 2.55 -18.70 20.99
CA GLY A 11 1.61 -18.66 22.10
C GLY A 11 1.80 -19.75 23.15
N HIS A 12 2.74 -20.67 22.95
CA HIS A 12 3.09 -21.72 23.90
C HIS A 12 4.56 -21.59 24.35
N PHE A 13 4.85 -22.05 25.57
CA PHE A 13 6.19 -22.04 26.15
C PHE A 13 6.39 -23.15 27.20
N GLY A 14 7.63 -23.25 27.71
CA GLY A 14 8.05 -24.25 28.67
C GLY A 14 8.72 -25.48 28.02
N PRO A 15 9.32 -26.38 28.81
CA PRO A 15 10.16 -27.45 28.31
C PRO A 15 9.43 -28.48 27.42
N ILE A 16 8.09 -28.52 27.51
CA ILE A 16 7.23 -29.41 26.70
C ILE A 16 6.09 -28.64 26.02
N CYS A 17 6.18 -27.30 25.93
CA CYS A 17 5.18 -26.44 25.27
C CYS A 17 3.74 -26.49 25.80
N ASN A 18 3.54 -26.92 27.06
CA ASN A 18 2.20 -27.05 27.64
C ASN A 18 1.65 -25.74 28.24
N ASN A 19 2.50 -24.73 28.45
CA ASN A 19 2.05 -23.47 29.03
C ASN A 19 1.66 -22.49 27.92
N THR A 20 0.53 -21.81 28.06
CA THR A 20 0.09 -20.75 27.15
C THR A 20 0.50 -19.38 27.64
N CYS A 21 0.80 -18.45 26.73
CA CYS A 21 1.05 -17.06 27.08
C CYS A 21 -0.14 -16.46 27.84
N ARG A 22 0.17 -15.71 28.90
CA ARG A 22 -0.83 -14.99 29.70
C ARG A 22 -0.88 -13.54 29.25
N TYR A 23 -2.07 -12.94 29.23
CA TYR A 23 -2.21 -11.51 28.97
C TYR A 23 -1.29 -10.70 29.92
N PRO A 24 -0.57 -9.68 29.41
CA PRO A 24 -0.68 -9.09 28.08
C PRO A 24 0.27 -9.68 27.02
N THR A 25 0.88 -10.84 27.23
CA THR A 25 1.89 -11.38 26.31
C THR A 25 1.34 -12.37 25.28
N TYR A 26 2.01 -12.47 24.13
CA TYR A 26 1.68 -13.39 23.05
C TYR A 26 2.90 -13.74 22.18
N GLY A 27 2.70 -14.64 21.21
CA GLY A 27 3.69 -14.96 20.18
C GLY A 27 4.72 -15.99 20.62
N LYS A 28 5.82 -16.11 19.86
CA LYS A 28 6.90 -17.06 20.18
C LYS A 28 7.49 -16.72 21.55
N GLU A 29 7.53 -17.72 22.44
CA GLU A 29 8.04 -17.58 23.81
C GLU A 29 7.41 -16.44 24.63
N CYS A 30 6.21 -15.98 24.25
CA CYS A 30 5.51 -14.89 24.91
C CYS A 30 6.30 -13.55 24.97
N GLN A 31 7.16 -13.31 23.98
CA GLN A 31 8.02 -12.12 23.95
C GLN A 31 7.31 -10.85 23.43
N LEU A 32 6.14 -10.99 22.79
CA LEU A 32 5.36 -9.87 22.28
C LEU A 32 4.27 -9.45 23.27
N LYS A 33 3.80 -8.20 23.20
CA LYS A 33 2.75 -7.66 24.08
C LYS A 33 1.55 -7.14 23.29
N CYS A 34 0.35 -7.52 23.71
CA CYS A 34 -0.91 -6.98 23.24
C CYS A 34 -1.09 -5.55 23.76
N LEU A 35 -1.51 -4.66 22.87
CA LEU A 35 -1.88 -3.26 23.15
C LEU A 35 -3.39 -3.04 22.98
N CYS A 36 -4.17 -4.08 23.24
CA CYS A 36 -5.63 -4.13 23.11
C CYS A 36 -6.22 -4.77 24.37
N HIS A 37 -7.54 -4.72 24.50
CA HIS A 37 -8.24 -5.34 25.61
C HIS A 37 -8.03 -6.87 25.65
N VAL A 38 -8.14 -7.48 26.84
CA VAL A 38 -7.92 -8.92 27.04
C VAL A 38 -8.80 -9.79 26.13
N THR A 39 -10.02 -9.34 25.82
CA THR A 39 -10.98 -10.04 24.95
C THR A 39 -10.57 -10.07 23.47
N ASP A 40 -9.70 -9.15 23.05
CA ASP A 40 -9.23 -9.04 21.67
C ASP A 40 -7.78 -9.52 21.48
N CYS A 41 -7.15 -10.03 22.54
CA CYS A 41 -5.76 -10.51 22.51
C CYS A 41 -5.72 -12.04 22.37
N SER A 42 -5.26 -12.52 21.22
CA SER A 42 -4.87 -13.92 21.03
C SER A 42 -3.49 -14.15 21.64
N TYR A 43 -3.37 -15.17 22.50
CA TYR A 43 -2.08 -15.61 23.05
C TYR A 43 -1.07 -16.03 21.96
N ALA A 44 -1.53 -16.39 20.76
CA ALA A 44 -0.68 -16.75 19.63
C ALA A 44 -0.42 -15.58 18.66
N PHE A 45 -1.46 -14.82 18.31
CA PHE A 45 -1.43 -13.88 17.17
C PHE A 45 -1.55 -12.40 17.57
N GLY A 46 -1.73 -12.10 18.86
CA GLY A 46 -1.82 -10.74 19.36
C GLY A 46 -3.20 -10.12 19.16
N CYS A 47 -3.24 -8.82 18.91
CA CYS A 47 -4.49 -8.07 18.86
C CYS A 47 -5.30 -8.33 17.59
N ARG A 48 -6.62 -8.40 17.76
CA ARG A 48 -7.60 -8.42 16.67
C ARG A 48 -7.44 -7.18 15.79
N ARG A 49 -7.52 -7.37 14.47
CA ARG A 49 -7.42 -6.30 13.47
C ARG A 49 -8.66 -6.26 12.57
N LYS A 50 -9.08 -5.05 12.19
CA LYS A 50 -10.17 -4.82 11.23
C LYS A 50 -9.68 -4.95 9.78
N ASP A 51 -8.50 -4.42 9.50
CA ASP A 51 -7.84 -4.50 8.20
C ASP A 51 -6.52 -5.24 8.33
N CYS A 52 -6.26 -6.13 7.38
CA CYS A 52 -5.05 -6.95 7.33
C CYS A 52 -4.06 -6.44 6.28
N PRO A 53 -2.75 -6.68 6.49
CA PRO A 53 -1.77 -6.43 5.45
C PRO A 53 -2.11 -7.22 4.17
N PRO A 54 -1.66 -6.75 2.99
CA PRO A 54 -1.89 -7.45 1.74
C PRO A 54 -1.49 -8.92 1.82
N GLY A 55 -2.35 -9.79 1.30
CA GLY A 55 -2.14 -11.23 1.29
C GLY A 55 -2.55 -11.98 2.55
N PHE A 56 -3.14 -11.29 3.54
CA PHE A 56 -3.63 -11.91 4.77
C PHE A 56 -5.09 -11.54 5.07
N GLN A 57 -5.76 -12.39 5.84
CA GLN A 57 -7.15 -12.27 6.23
C GLN A 57 -7.44 -12.93 7.60
N GLY A 58 -8.66 -12.76 8.08
CA GLY A 58 -9.12 -13.26 9.38
C GLY A 58 -8.94 -12.26 10.52
N PRO A 59 -9.51 -12.53 11.71
CA PRO A 59 -9.57 -11.58 12.81
C PRO A 59 -8.20 -11.15 13.35
N TYR A 60 -7.16 -11.99 13.18
CA TYR A 60 -5.80 -11.71 13.64
C TYR A 60 -4.79 -11.65 12.47
N CYS A 61 -5.27 -11.58 11.22
CA CYS A 61 -4.43 -11.55 10.02
C CYS A 61 -3.42 -12.70 9.91
N ASN A 62 -3.75 -13.86 10.46
CA ASN A 62 -2.89 -15.04 10.51
C ASN A 62 -3.18 -16.03 9.37
N ARG A 63 -4.21 -15.79 8.56
CA ARG A 63 -4.56 -16.63 7.42
C ARG A 63 -4.09 -15.97 6.14
N LYS A 64 -3.29 -16.67 5.34
CA LYS A 64 -2.94 -16.21 3.98
C LYS A 64 -4.18 -16.19 3.09
N CYS A 65 -4.16 -15.37 2.05
CA CYS A 65 -5.15 -15.50 0.97
C CYS A 65 -5.07 -16.90 0.37
N ARG A 66 -6.22 -17.55 0.23
CA ARG A 66 -6.32 -18.87 -0.40
C ARG A 66 -6.29 -18.70 -1.91
N HIS A 67 -5.58 -19.56 -2.63
CA HIS A 67 -5.66 -19.59 -4.10
C HIS A 67 -7.13 -19.67 -4.56
N PRO A 68 -7.53 -18.92 -5.61
CA PRO A 68 -6.70 -18.11 -6.51
C PRO A 68 -6.45 -16.67 -6.05
N ASN A 69 -6.75 -16.31 -4.80
CA ASN A 69 -6.79 -14.93 -4.37
C ASN A 69 -5.47 -14.39 -3.82
N TYR A 70 -5.22 -13.09 -4.01
CA TYR A 70 -4.06 -12.37 -3.48
C TYR A 70 -4.37 -10.90 -3.19
N GLY A 71 -3.41 -10.17 -2.60
CA GLY A 71 -3.45 -8.72 -2.44
C GLY A 71 -4.30 -8.23 -1.27
N ILE A 72 -4.68 -6.94 -1.29
CA ILE A 72 -5.47 -6.33 -0.22
C ILE A 72 -6.83 -7.03 -0.10
N LYS A 73 -7.19 -7.46 1.11
CA LYS A 73 -8.46 -8.17 1.40
C LYS A 73 -8.69 -9.41 0.53
N CYS A 74 -7.63 -9.97 -0.07
CA CYS A 74 -7.71 -11.10 -1.00
C CYS A 74 -8.66 -10.86 -2.18
N GLN A 75 -8.78 -9.62 -2.67
CA GLN A 75 -9.73 -9.27 -3.73
C GLN A 75 -9.17 -9.41 -5.15
N SER A 76 -7.86 -9.61 -5.32
CA SER A 76 -7.24 -9.88 -6.62
C SER A 76 -7.14 -11.38 -6.89
N LYS A 77 -7.09 -11.80 -8.18
CA LYS A 77 -7.02 -13.22 -8.59
C LYS A 77 -5.78 -13.51 -9.43
N CYS A 78 -5.06 -14.57 -9.09
CA CYS A 78 -3.96 -15.12 -9.87
C CYS A 78 -4.49 -15.80 -11.14
N MET A 79 -3.80 -15.56 -12.25
CA MET A 79 -4.04 -16.19 -13.57
C MET A 79 -2.92 -17.19 -13.91
N CYS A 80 -2.35 -17.82 -12.88
CA CYS A 80 -1.26 -18.78 -12.94
C CYS A 80 -1.57 -19.94 -11.99
N GLU A 81 -0.80 -21.02 -12.10
CA GLU A 81 -0.95 -22.18 -11.23
C GLU A 81 -0.65 -21.83 -9.76
N GLU A 82 -1.21 -22.60 -8.82
CA GLU A 82 -1.15 -22.31 -7.38
C GLU A 82 0.29 -22.11 -6.88
N GLN A 83 1.24 -22.90 -7.36
CA GLN A 83 2.65 -22.84 -6.99
C GLN A 83 3.37 -21.56 -7.49
N HIS A 84 2.79 -20.82 -8.43
CA HIS A 84 3.32 -19.53 -8.91
C HIS A 84 2.51 -18.34 -8.41
N CYS A 85 1.44 -18.58 -7.65
CA CYS A 85 0.60 -17.55 -7.08
C CYS A 85 1.07 -17.17 -5.67
N ASN A 86 1.74 -16.03 -5.56
CA ASN A 86 2.08 -15.44 -4.27
C ASN A 86 0.86 -14.72 -3.67
N HIS A 87 0.49 -15.05 -2.43
CA HIS A 87 -0.67 -14.47 -1.76
C HIS A 87 -0.60 -12.94 -1.58
N ILE A 88 0.60 -12.34 -1.63
CA ILE A 88 0.82 -10.89 -1.52
C ILE A 88 0.85 -10.25 -2.91
N THR A 89 1.69 -10.75 -3.81
CA THR A 89 2.02 -10.09 -5.08
C THR A 89 1.30 -10.65 -6.31
N GLY A 90 0.66 -11.82 -6.20
CA GLY A 90 0.00 -12.50 -7.32
C GLY A 90 0.97 -13.39 -8.09
N CYS A 91 0.84 -13.45 -9.41
CA CYS A 91 1.66 -14.35 -10.22
C CYS A 91 3.13 -13.92 -10.26
N LEU A 92 4.03 -14.83 -9.89
CA LEU A 92 5.46 -14.66 -10.04
C LEU A 92 5.81 -14.74 -11.53
N ILE A 93 6.41 -13.68 -12.08
CA ILE A 93 6.87 -13.66 -13.47
C ILE A 93 8.04 -14.63 -13.58
N LYS A 94 7.81 -15.84 -14.13
CA LYS A 94 8.90 -16.64 -14.69
C LYS A 94 9.28 -16.01 -16.02
N ASN A 95 10.58 -15.92 -16.32
CA ASN A 95 11.13 -15.26 -17.50
C ASN A 95 10.21 -15.39 -18.74
N THR A 96 10.05 -14.27 -19.43
CA THR A 96 9.13 -13.98 -20.55
C THR A 96 9.19 -14.93 -21.75
N THR A 97 9.98 -15.99 -21.71
CA THR A 97 10.09 -17.00 -22.77
C THR A 97 9.21 -18.23 -22.57
N ASP A 98 8.61 -18.42 -21.39
CA ASP A 98 7.69 -19.55 -21.13
C ASP A 98 6.24 -19.12 -20.82
N TYR A 99 5.95 -17.82 -20.95
CA TYR A 99 4.58 -17.36 -21.18
C TYR A 99 4.18 -17.71 -22.61
N LYS A 100 4.02 -19.01 -22.89
CA LYS A 100 3.00 -19.40 -23.85
C LYS A 100 1.70 -18.86 -23.27
N TYR A 101 1.23 -17.75 -23.81
CA TYR A 101 -0.18 -17.41 -23.72
C TYR A 101 -0.93 -18.64 -24.25
N VAL A 102 -1.34 -19.54 -23.36
CA VAL A 102 -2.42 -20.46 -23.65
C VAL A 102 -3.66 -19.58 -23.71
N ARG A 103 -3.84 -18.91 -24.85
CA ARG A 103 -5.16 -18.56 -25.31
C ARG A 103 -5.86 -19.88 -25.54
N ASN A 104 -6.63 -20.33 -24.56
CA ASN A 104 -7.79 -21.13 -24.89
C ASN A 104 -8.75 -20.20 -25.63
N ASP A 105 -8.53 -20.05 -26.93
CA ASP A 105 -9.48 -19.50 -27.88
C ASP A 105 -10.69 -20.44 -27.91
N SER A 106 -11.58 -20.29 -26.92
CA SER A 106 -12.92 -20.94 -26.87
C SER A 106 -13.85 -20.27 -25.85
N LYS A 107 -13.62 -19.02 -25.46
CA LYS A 107 -14.70 -18.14 -24.99
C LYS A 107 -14.56 -16.79 -25.67
N LYS A 108 -15.47 -16.54 -26.59
CA LYS A 108 -15.80 -15.22 -27.12
C LYS A 108 -16.30 -14.39 -25.93
N GLU A 109 -15.36 -13.77 -25.24
CA GLU A 109 -15.62 -12.86 -24.12
C GLU A 109 -15.39 -11.46 -24.68
N ASP A 110 -16.49 -10.70 -24.77
CA ASP A 110 -16.56 -9.29 -25.14
C ASP A 110 -15.60 -8.46 -24.26
N ARG A 111 -14.31 -8.47 -24.62
CA ARG A 111 -13.37 -7.46 -24.13
C ARG A 111 -13.62 -6.19 -24.96
N PRO A 112 -13.92 -5.05 -24.33
CA PRO A 112 -14.02 -3.79 -25.06
C PRO A 112 -12.65 -3.50 -25.67
N HIS A 113 -12.56 -3.65 -26.98
CA HIS A 113 -11.39 -3.28 -27.76
C HIS A 113 -11.42 -1.76 -27.89
N LEU A 114 -10.53 -1.07 -27.17
CA LEU A 114 -10.39 0.38 -27.29
C LEU A 114 -9.87 0.68 -28.70
N THR A 115 -10.78 1.08 -29.59
CA THR A 115 -10.43 1.39 -30.97
C THR A 115 -10.31 2.90 -31.07
N LEU A 116 -9.07 3.39 -31.22
CA LEU A 116 -8.78 4.80 -31.48
C LEU A 116 -9.10 5.10 -32.95
N GLY A 117 -10.26 5.69 -33.21
CA GLY A 117 -10.59 6.28 -34.50
C GLY A 117 -10.21 7.76 -34.50
N ILE A 118 -9.38 8.18 -35.46
CA ILE A 118 -9.17 9.60 -35.77
C ILE A 118 -10.11 9.91 -36.93
N THR A 119 -11.23 10.59 -36.67
CA THR A 119 -12.02 11.23 -37.74
C THR A 119 -11.32 12.54 -38.12
N GLY A 120 -11.26 12.84 -39.41
CA GLY A 120 -10.44 13.90 -40.02
C GLY A 120 -10.72 15.36 -39.61
N ASP A 121 -11.49 15.58 -38.55
CA ASP A 121 -11.85 16.90 -38.05
C ASP A 121 -11.34 17.06 -36.60
N SER A 122 -10.02 17.05 -36.39
CA SER A 122 -9.27 17.48 -35.18
C SER A 122 -9.90 17.20 -33.79
N SER A 123 -10.74 16.18 -33.63
CA SER A 123 -11.46 15.88 -32.41
C SER A 123 -11.41 14.37 -32.17
N ALA A 124 -10.72 13.99 -31.08
CA ALA A 124 -10.68 12.61 -30.62
C ALA A 124 -11.94 12.33 -29.81
N SER A 125 -12.79 11.40 -30.27
CA SER A 125 -13.97 10.94 -29.53
C SER A 125 -13.82 9.46 -29.17
N ILE A 126 -14.03 9.15 -27.88
CA ILE A 126 -14.00 7.78 -27.35
C ILE A 126 -15.45 7.26 -27.40
N ILE A 127 -15.72 6.31 -28.30
CA ILE A 127 -17.04 5.67 -28.39
C ILE A 127 -16.97 4.32 -27.67
N LEU A 128 -17.60 4.23 -26.50
CA LEU A 128 -17.81 2.98 -25.77
C LEU A 128 -19.14 2.37 -26.20
N GLU A 129 -19.15 1.48 -27.19
CA GLU A 129 -20.35 0.69 -27.45
C GLU A 129 -20.54 -0.34 -26.34
N LYS A 130 -21.56 -0.11 -25.50
CA LYS A 130 -22.12 -1.02 -24.50
C LYS A 130 -21.15 -1.47 -23.39
N GLY A 131 -20.54 -0.50 -22.72
CA GLY A 131 -19.86 -0.71 -21.43
C GLY A 131 -20.39 0.25 -20.38
N VAL A 132 -20.63 -0.25 -19.17
CA VAL A 132 -20.95 0.56 -17.97
C VAL A 132 -20.00 1.77 -17.92
N PRO A 133 -20.49 3.00 -17.67
CA PRO A 133 -19.64 4.18 -17.65
C PRO A 133 -18.52 3.97 -16.62
N LEU A 134 -17.27 4.11 -17.07
CA LEU A 134 -16.11 4.24 -16.18
C LEU A 134 -16.26 5.56 -15.44
N ASN A 135 -16.92 5.50 -14.29
CA ASN A 135 -17.11 6.64 -13.43
C ASN A 135 -15.80 6.90 -12.65
N CYS A 136 -14.95 7.80 -13.15
CA CYS A 136 -13.74 8.24 -12.45
C CYS A 136 -14.03 8.84 -11.07
N SER A 137 -15.29 9.16 -10.74
CA SER A 137 -15.68 9.59 -9.39
C SER A 137 -15.54 8.50 -8.32
N THR A 138 -15.36 7.23 -8.69
CA THR A 138 -15.06 6.14 -7.72
C THR A 138 -13.57 5.85 -7.55
N MET A 139 -12.70 6.57 -8.26
CA MET A 139 -11.27 6.54 -8.00
C MET A 139 -11.05 7.27 -6.68
N ARG A 140 -11.00 6.50 -5.57
CA ARG A 140 -10.63 7.06 -4.27
C ARG A 140 -9.32 7.82 -4.47
N PRO A 141 -9.20 9.06 -3.98
CA PRO A 141 -7.91 9.71 -3.93
C PRO A 141 -6.96 8.75 -3.24
N TYR A 142 -5.71 8.73 -3.67
CA TYR A 142 -4.63 8.11 -2.92
C TYR A 142 -4.46 8.93 -1.63
N ASP A 143 -5.41 8.77 -0.70
CA ASP A 143 -5.42 9.39 0.61
C ASP A 143 -4.40 8.66 1.45
N THR A 144 -3.14 9.05 1.23
CA THR A 144 -2.17 9.28 2.27
C THR A 144 -1.88 8.10 3.20
N LEU A 145 -1.01 7.19 2.75
CA LEU A 145 -0.13 6.43 3.65
C LEU A 145 1.12 7.26 4.01
N ILE A 146 0.91 8.54 4.34
CA ILE A 146 1.93 9.43 4.88
C ILE A 146 1.53 9.60 6.34
N SER A 147 2.35 9.08 7.26
CA SER A 147 2.11 9.19 8.71
C SER A 147 1.81 10.64 9.09
N SER A 148 0.95 10.85 10.08
CA SER A 148 0.60 12.18 10.60
C SER A 148 1.84 13.04 10.86
N GLU A 149 2.91 12.43 11.37
CA GLU A 149 4.22 13.03 11.62
C GLU A 149 4.89 13.52 10.33
N LEU A 150 4.79 12.77 9.23
CA LEU A 150 5.44 13.16 7.98
C LEU A 150 4.66 14.28 7.27
N LYS A 151 3.33 14.34 7.43
CA LYS A 151 2.51 15.47 6.95
C LYS A 151 2.87 16.76 7.67
N THR A 152 3.00 16.74 9.00
CA THR A 152 3.36 17.93 9.79
C THR A 152 4.78 18.40 9.50
N MET A 153 5.72 17.47 9.29
CA MET A 153 7.09 17.80 8.87
C MET A 153 7.15 18.46 7.49
N VAL A 154 6.42 17.93 6.51
CA VAL A 154 6.39 18.49 5.14
C VAL A 154 5.74 19.88 5.15
N THR A 155 4.63 20.06 5.87
CA THR A 155 3.98 21.39 5.96
C THR A 155 4.88 22.42 6.63
N SER A 156 5.61 22.04 7.68
CA SER A 156 6.55 22.94 8.37
C SER A 156 7.70 23.37 7.45
N LEU A 157 8.28 22.41 6.70
CA LEU A 157 9.35 22.69 5.75
C LEU A 157 8.89 23.63 4.63
N CYS A 158 7.69 23.44 4.10
CA CYS A 158 7.12 24.32 3.07
C CYS A 158 6.95 25.76 3.57
N VAL A 159 6.48 25.97 4.80
CA VAL A 159 6.31 27.32 5.38
C VAL A 159 7.66 28.02 5.53
N LEU A 160 8.68 27.30 6.01
CA LEU A 160 10.03 27.86 6.13
C LEU A 160 10.60 28.26 4.76
N ILE A 161 10.49 27.40 3.75
CA ILE A 161 10.98 27.69 2.39
C ILE A 161 10.29 28.94 1.83
N VAL A 162 8.97 29.05 1.93
CA VAL A 162 8.23 30.23 1.46
C VAL A 162 8.67 31.49 2.18
N ALA A 163 8.84 31.44 3.50
CA ALA A 163 9.33 32.58 4.28
C ALA A 163 10.75 33.01 3.84
N PHE A 164 11.67 32.07 3.63
CA PHE A 164 13.02 32.37 3.13
C PHE A 164 13.00 33.00 1.74
N LEU A 165 12.18 32.49 0.82
CA LEU A 165 12.05 33.06 -0.52
C LEU A 165 11.46 34.48 -0.49
N LEU A 166 10.50 34.74 0.38
CA LEU A 166 9.94 36.09 0.57
C LEU A 166 10.98 37.05 1.16
N ILE A 167 11.75 36.62 2.15
CA ILE A 167 12.82 37.45 2.73
C ILE A 167 13.89 37.75 1.69
N MET A 168 14.32 36.75 0.92
CA MET A 168 15.29 36.95 -0.18
C MET A 168 14.75 37.88 -1.25
N TRP A 169 13.46 37.76 -1.60
CA TRP A 169 12.82 38.67 -2.55
C TRP A 169 12.73 40.10 -2.01
N ILE A 170 12.37 40.30 -0.74
CA ILE A 170 12.37 41.61 -0.09
C ILE A 170 13.79 42.18 -0.05
N TYR A 171 14.78 41.38 0.35
CA TYR A 171 16.17 41.80 0.40
C TYR A 171 16.69 42.20 -0.99
N HIS A 172 16.41 41.39 -2.02
CA HIS A 172 16.75 41.71 -3.39
C HIS A 172 16.07 43.02 -3.84
N LYS A 173 14.77 43.19 -3.54
CA LYS A 173 14.01 44.40 -3.88
C LYS A 173 14.52 45.65 -3.15
N LEU A 174 14.96 45.51 -1.90
CA LEU A 174 15.59 46.58 -1.12
C LEU A 174 16.98 46.92 -1.67
N ASN A 175 17.77 45.90 -2.02
CA ASN A 175 19.09 46.08 -2.60
C ASN A 175 19.04 46.73 -4.00
N THR A 176 18.07 46.35 -4.84
CA THR A 176 17.85 47.02 -6.15
C THR A 176 17.42 48.47 -5.97
N ARG A 177 16.64 48.80 -4.92
CA ARG A 177 16.29 50.20 -4.62
C ARG A 177 17.50 51.03 -4.16
N GLN A 178 18.45 50.43 -3.44
CA GLN A 178 19.68 51.13 -3.02
C GLN A 178 20.59 51.48 -4.22
N GLN A 179 20.61 50.65 -5.27
CA GLN A 179 21.34 50.94 -6.51
C GLN A 179 20.73 52.11 -7.32
N GLU A 180 19.41 52.31 -7.31
CA GLU A 180 18.78 53.46 -7.97
C GLU A 180 18.99 54.78 -7.21
N THR A 181 19.15 54.76 -5.87
CA THR A 181 19.40 55.97 -5.08
C THR A 181 20.83 56.51 -5.20
N PHE A 182 21.81 55.71 -5.62
CA PHE A 182 23.19 56.16 -5.80
C PHE A 182 23.46 56.90 -7.13
N HIS A 183 22.51 56.91 -8.06
CA HIS A 183 22.66 57.64 -9.33
C HIS A 183 22.23 59.13 -9.25
N TRP A 184 21.69 59.60 -8.12
CA TRP A 184 21.21 60.98 -7.94
C TRP A 184 21.98 61.82 -6.90
N VAL A 185 23.09 61.32 -6.36
CA VAL A 185 24.01 62.12 -5.53
C VAL A 185 25.37 62.20 -6.21
N ARG A 186 25.43 62.99 -7.27
CA ARG A 186 26.68 63.51 -7.82
C ARG A 186 26.45 65.00 -8.09
N CYS A 187 26.75 65.81 -7.07
CA CYS A 187 27.00 67.25 -7.24
C CYS A 187 28.26 67.45 -8.08
#